data_AF-A0A246FGK6-F1
#
_entry.id   AF-A0A246FGK6-F1
#
_cell.length_a   1.000
_cell.length_b   1.000
_cell.length_c   1.000
_cell.angle_alpha   90.00
_cell.angle_beta   90.00
_cell.angle_gamma   90.00
#
_symmetry.space_group_name_H-M   'P 1'
#
loop_
_entity.id
_entity.type
_entity.pdbx_description
1 polymer ?
#
loop_
_entity_poly.entity_id
_entity_poly.type
_entity_poly.pdbx_seq_one_letter_code
_entity_poly.pdbx_strand_id
1 'polypeptide(L)'
;MAAYIDTAERSAHYRTKGLDKLAQKVLMTQFADSKQSQDITLSYNCQGFGRIHHFRRSIPGAGFPANPLPIDPASQALGLPAQEMMQAQVFQNAVCSWRCWYCFVDYNLLDGNPRHSAFLSADELIDLYLAEDKQCPIIDLSGGQPDLVPEWLLWVVDALRRRGLEHKVYLWSDDNLSNDYLWEALNPDELRRIATYPMYGRVGCFKGFDADSFAFNTRANPELFAKQFQVMRRLVETGLDVYGYVTLTSDNDQYIPRKVAEFVSRLQDEVHPNFPLRTIPLPIITFTPTLSRMGEDHHRSVLIQQEVAAAWEAELARRFTPQTRSKPVFSHSLHK
;
A
#
# COMPACT_ATOMS: atom_id res chain seq x y z
N MET A 1 -23.61 -15.80 -11.32
CA MET A 1 -22.59 -14.78 -10.97
C MET A 1 -22.21 -14.99 -9.52
N ALA A 2 -20.91 -15.08 -9.20
CA ALA A 2 -20.49 -15.10 -7.81
C ALA A 2 -20.87 -13.75 -7.17
N ALA A 3 -21.38 -13.76 -5.95
CA ALA A 3 -21.69 -12.52 -5.24
C ALA A 3 -20.39 -11.76 -4.94
N TYR A 4 -20.39 -10.45 -5.20
CA TYR A 4 -19.29 -9.58 -4.79
C TYR A 4 -19.17 -9.51 -3.27
N ILE A 5 -17.98 -9.18 -2.78
CA ILE A 5 -17.76 -8.84 -1.38
C ILE A 5 -18.57 -7.60 -1.02
N ASP A 6 -19.37 -7.68 0.04
CA ASP A 6 -19.89 -6.50 0.74
C ASP A 6 -18.74 -5.82 1.49
N THR A 7 -18.14 -4.82 0.85
CA THR A 7 -16.98 -4.10 1.40
C THR A 7 -17.33 -3.33 2.66
N ALA A 8 -18.54 -2.78 2.77
CA ALA A 8 -18.94 -1.97 3.92
C ALA A 8 -19.13 -2.84 5.16
N GLU A 9 -19.91 -3.92 5.02
CA GLU A 9 -20.13 -4.90 6.10
C GLU A 9 -18.80 -5.50 6.57
N ARG A 10 -17.96 -5.94 5.62
CA ARG A 10 -16.65 -6.51 5.96
C ARG A 10 -15.72 -5.52 6.62
N SER A 11 -15.66 -4.28 6.14
CA SER A 11 -14.79 -3.25 6.74
C SER A 11 -15.21 -2.97 8.17
N ALA A 12 -16.51 -2.85 8.45
CA ALA A 12 -17.02 -2.66 9.79
C ALA A 12 -16.69 -3.85 10.71
N HIS A 13 -16.96 -5.07 10.25
CA HIS A 13 -16.63 -6.31 10.99
C HIS A 13 -15.14 -6.40 11.33
N TYR A 14 -14.27 -6.16 10.34
CA TYR A 14 -12.84 -6.26 10.52
C TYR A 14 -12.25 -5.11 11.33
N ARG A 15 -12.82 -3.91 11.27
CA ARG A 15 -12.46 -2.81 12.15
C ARG A 15 -12.74 -3.16 13.61
N THR A 16 -13.92 -3.72 13.93
CA THR A 16 -14.24 -4.18 15.29
C THR A 16 -13.27 -5.26 15.78
N LYS A 17 -12.85 -6.19 14.90
CA LYS A 17 -11.85 -7.20 15.25
C LYS A 17 -10.44 -6.65 15.39
N GLY A 18 -10.07 -5.67 14.58
CA GLY A 18 -8.70 -5.19 14.42
C GLY A 18 -8.29 -4.08 15.40
N LEU A 19 -9.24 -3.50 16.14
CA LEU A 19 -9.02 -2.31 16.96
C LEU A 19 -9.53 -2.50 18.39
N ASP A 20 -8.63 -2.33 19.35
CA ASP A 20 -8.98 -2.01 20.74
C ASP A 20 -8.65 -0.54 21.00
N LYS A 21 -9.65 0.32 20.80
CA LYS A 21 -9.48 1.77 20.93
C LYS A 21 -9.21 2.21 22.36
N LEU A 22 -9.76 1.52 23.36
CA LEU A 22 -9.60 1.87 24.77
C LEU A 22 -8.18 1.56 25.24
N ALA A 23 -7.64 0.39 24.86
CA ALA A 23 -6.28 0.01 25.18
C ALA A 23 -5.23 0.63 24.24
N GLN A 24 -5.66 1.36 23.21
CA GLN A 24 -4.81 1.87 22.11
C GLN A 24 -3.97 0.78 21.44
N LYS A 25 -4.61 -0.36 21.16
CA LYS A 25 -3.97 -1.51 20.52
C LYS A 25 -4.63 -1.85 19.18
N VAL A 26 -3.82 -2.38 18.28
CA VAL A 26 -4.28 -2.96 17.02
C VAL A 26 -3.87 -4.42 16.90
N LEU A 27 -4.67 -5.18 16.15
CA LEU A 27 -4.43 -6.61 15.96
C LEU A 27 -3.33 -6.82 14.93
N MET A 28 -2.18 -7.29 15.40
CA MET A 28 -0.97 -7.47 14.62
C MET A 28 -0.76 -8.93 14.26
N THR A 29 -0.31 -9.18 13.04
CA THR A 29 0.04 -10.53 12.58
C THR A 29 1.25 -11.06 13.33
N GLN A 30 1.17 -12.30 13.79
CA GLN A 30 2.30 -13.10 14.22
C GLN A 30 2.68 -14.07 13.10
N PHE A 31 3.91 -13.96 12.58
CA PHE A 31 4.32 -14.65 11.35
C PHE A 31 4.68 -16.12 11.52
N ALA A 32 4.95 -16.56 12.76
CA ALA A 32 5.32 -17.94 13.06
C ALA A 32 4.30 -18.92 12.47
N ASP A 33 4.82 -19.99 11.84
CA ASP A 33 4.05 -21.08 11.23
C ASP A 33 3.05 -20.67 10.12
N SER A 34 3.13 -19.45 9.60
CA SER A 34 2.27 -18.99 8.51
C SER A 34 2.77 -19.46 7.13
N LYS A 35 1.87 -19.62 6.14
CA LYS A 35 2.30 -19.91 4.76
C LYS A 35 3.14 -18.78 4.17
N GLN A 36 2.81 -17.53 4.52
CA GLN A 36 3.54 -16.35 4.08
C GLN A 36 5.01 -16.41 4.51
N SER A 37 5.33 -17.03 5.65
CA SER A 37 6.70 -17.16 6.14
C SER A 37 7.64 -17.91 5.18
N GLN A 38 7.11 -18.77 4.31
CA GLN A 38 7.90 -19.53 3.32
C GLN A 38 8.50 -18.64 2.23
N ASP A 39 7.90 -17.48 1.97
CA ASP A 39 8.36 -16.52 0.96
C ASP A 39 9.13 -15.33 1.59
N ILE A 40 9.30 -15.29 2.91
CA ILE A 40 10.08 -14.25 3.57
C ILE A 40 11.57 -14.61 3.46
N THR A 41 12.36 -13.69 2.90
CA THR A 41 13.78 -13.93 2.61
C THR A 41 14.67 -13.94 3.85
N LEU A 42 14.18 -13.44 4.98
CA LEU A 42 14.85 -13.39 6.28
C LEU A 42 13.90 -13.92 7.35
N SER A 43 14.44 -14.44 8.45
CA SER A 43 13.62 -14.81 9.61
C SER A 43 12.76 -13.62 10.06
N TYR A 44 11.54 -13.91 10.52
CA TYR A 44 10.74 -12.92 11.22
C TYR A 44 11.51 -12.39 12.44
N ASN A 45 11.24 -11.14 12.80
CA ASN A 45 11.90 -10.43 13.89
C ASN A 45 10.86 -9.77 14.80
N CYS A 46 11.28 -8.90 15.72
CA CYS A 46 10.37 -8.24 16.66
C CYS A 46 9.50 -9.27 17.40
N GLN A 47 10.13 -10.34 17.88
CA GLN A 47 9.47 -11.48 18.55
C GLN A 47 8.37 -12.16 17.72
N GLY A 48 8.48 -12.11 16.39
CA GLY A 48 7.53 -12.73 15.46
C GLY A 48 6.43 -11.82 14.95
N PHE A 49 6.40 -10.56 15.37
CA PHE A 49 5.45 -9.53 14.88
C PHE A 49 6.01 -8.67 13.75
N GLY A 50 7.30 -8.79 13.48
CA GLY A 50 7.99 -8.05 12.44
C GLY A 50 8.51 -8.94 11.32
N ARG A 51 8.70 -8.33 10.14
CA ARG A 51 9.50 -8.90 9.06
C ARG A 51 10.27 -7.81 8.33
N ILE A 52 11.42 -8.17 7.77
CA ILE A 52 12.18 -7.25 6.91
C ILE A 52 11.70 -7.38 5.47
N HIS A 53 11.34 -6.26 4.86
CA HIS A 53 11.09 -6.17 3.42
C HIS A 53 12.23 -5.45 2.71
N HIS A 54 12.60 -5.94 1.52
CA HIS A 54 13.61 -5.34 0.67
C HIS A 54 12.94 -4.64 -0.50
N PHE A 55 12.72 -3.34 -0.40
CA PHE A 55 12.26 -2.53 -1.52
C PHE A 55 13.38 -2.43 -2.55
N ARG A 56 13.08 -2.68 -3.83
CA ARG A 56 14.05 -2.66 -4.94
C ARG A 56 13.55 -1.79 -6.06
N ARG A 57 14.45 -0.97 -6.64
CA ARG A 57 14.11 -0.07 -7.75
C ARG A 57 13.71 -0.81 -9.02
N SER A 58 14.31 -1.96 -9.30
CA SER A 58 14.02 -2.72 -10.51
C SER A 58 13.76 -4.19 -10.18
N ILE A 59 12.82 -4.79 -10.92
CA ILE A 59 12.62 -6.23 -10.99
C ILE A 59 13.11 -6.65 -12.38
N PRO A 60 14.26 -7.35 -12.48
CA PRO A 60 14.82 -7.75 -13.77
C PRO A 60 13.82 -8.52 -14.63
N GLY A 61 13.78 -8.23 -15.94
CA GLY A 61 13.02 -9.00 -16.93
C GLY A 61 11.50 -8.77 -16.96
N ALA A 62 10.96 -7.85 -16.14
CA ALA A 62 9.51 -7.68 -16.03
C ALA A 62 8.87 -6.79 -17.12
N GLY A 63 9.62 -5.92 -17.80
CA GLY A 63 9.07 -4.94 -18.74
C GLY A 63 8.28 -3.80 -18.07
N PHE A 64 8.42 -3.65 -16.74
CA PHE A 64 7.79 -2.60 -15.93
C PHE A 64 8.73 -1.41 -15.74
N PRO A 65 8.19 -0.20 -15.51
CA PRO A 65 8.99 0.93 -15.07
C PRO A 65 9.68 0.65 -13.73
N ALA A 66 10.75 1.39 -13.46
CA ALA A 66 11.40 1.38 -12.16
C ALA A 66 10.40 1.77 -11.05
N ASN A 67 10.49 1.10 -9.90
CA ASN A 67 9.73 1.44 -8.70
C ASN A 67 10.59 2.22 -7.70
N PRO A 68 10.53 3.56 -7.69
CA PRO A 68 11.28 4.38 -6.73
C PRO A 68 10.69 4.34 -5.31
N LEU A 69 9.54 3.71 -5.06
CA LEU A 69 8.83 3.81 -3.79
C LEU A 69 9.12 2.63 -2.86
N PRO A 70 9.25 2.88 -1.53
CA PRO A 70 9.41 4.16 -0.84
C PRO A 70 10.86 4.68 -0.82
N ILE A 71 11.75 4.08 -1.61
CA ILE A 71 13.21 4.31 -1.58
C ILE A 71 13.57 5.80 -1.74
N ASP A 72 13.05 6.45 -2.78
CA ASP A 72 13.39 7.82 -3.14
C ASP A 72 12.84 8.83 -2.13
N PRO A 73 11.54 8.78 -1.75
CA PRO A 73 11.01 9.62 -0.66
C PRO A 73 11.78 9.43 0.65
N ALA A 74 12.05 8.18 1.05
CA ALA A 74 12.77 7.89 2.29
C ALA A 74 14.20 8.41 2.26
N SER A 75 14.93 8.20 1.15
CA SER A 75 16.31 8.68 1.00
C SER A 75 16.38 10.21 1.07
N GLN A 76 15.45 10.89 0.39
CA GLN A 76 15.37 12.34 0.41
C GLN A 76 15.07 12.87 1.82
N ALA A 77 14.10 12.27 2.51
CA ALA A 77 13.71 12.70 3.85
C ALA A 77 14.84 12.47 4.87
N LEU A 78 15.49 11.30 4.82
CA LEU A 78 16.57 10.92 5.73
C LEU A 78 17.94 11.55 5.38
N GLY A 79 18.03 12.33 4.29
CA GLY A 79 19.30 12.91 3.83
C GLY A 79 20.32 11.86 3.36
N LEU A 80 19.85 10.72 2.86
CA LEU A 80 20.67 9.63 2.36
C LEU A 80 20.97 9.81 0.86
N PRO A 81 22.12 9.34 0.36
CA PRO A 81 22.37 9.30 -1.07
C PRO A 81 21.39 8.34 -1.76
N ALA A 82 21.22 8.49 -3.08
CA ALA A 82 20.36 7.63 -3.88
C ALA A 82 20.69 6.14 -3.64
N GLN A 83 19.63 5.34 -3.41
CA GLN A 83 19.71 3.91 -3.15
C GLN A 83 19.03 3.13 -4.27
N GLU A 84 19.52 1.91 -4.52
CA GLU A 84 18.84 0.93 -5.39
C GLU A 84 17.96 -0.04 -4.60
N MET A 85 18.22 -0.16 -3.30
CA MET A 85 17.49 -1.02 -2.39
C MET A 85 17.49 -0.42 -0.99
N MET A 86 16.35 -0.49 -0.29
CA MET A 86 16.25 -0.17 1.13
C MET A 86 15.50 -1.26 1.89
N GLN A 87 15.96 -1.52 3.11
CA GLN A 87 15.28 -2.40 4.05
C GLN A 87 14.24 -1.61 4.84
N ALA A 88 13.08 -2.23 5.07
CA ALA A 88 12.04 -1.71 5.93
C ALA A 88 11.63 -2.74 6.98
N GLN A 89 11.42 -2.27 8.20
CA GLN A 89 10.74 -3.02 9.24
C GLN A 89 9.24 -2.98 8.94
N VAL A 90 8.67 -4.12 8.54
CA VAL A 90 7.24 -4.21 8.29
C VAL A 90 6.53 -4.69 9.55
N PHE A 91 5.49 -3.94 9.92
CA PHE A 91 4.47 -4.37 10.85
C PHE A 91 3.18 -4.60 10.07
N GLN A 92 2.54 -5.76 10.27
CA GLN A 92 1.41 -6.19 9.47
C GLN A 92 0.10 -6.23 10.25
N ASN A 93 -0.89 -5.41 9.85
CA ASN A 93 -2.26 -5.52 10.38
C ASN A 93 -2.87 -6.88 9.98
N ALA A 94 -3.52 -7.55 10.93
CA ALA A 94 -4.11 -8.88 10.77
C ALA A 94 -5.53 -8.88 10.14
N VAL A 95 -6.03 -7.74 9.64
CA VAL A 95 -7.38 -7.64 9.05
C VAL A 95 -7.42 -6.92 7.71
N CYS A 96 -8.25 -7.40 6.78
CA CYS A 96 -8.51 -6.76 5.47
C CYS A 96 -9.92 -7.07 4.99
N SER A 97 -10.60 -6.10 4.37
CA SER A 97 -11.94 -6.30 3.80
C SER A 97 -11.90 -7.04 2.45
N TRP A 98 -10.85 -6.86 1.66
CA TRP A 98 -10.71 -7.43 0.32
C TRP A 98 -9.93 -8.73 0.29
N ARG A 99 -10.11 -9.48 -0.81
CA ARG A 99 -9.46 -10.77 -1.04
C ARG A 99 -8.85 -10.75 -2.44
N CYS A 100 -7.90 -9.86 -2.64
CA CYS A 100 -7.20 -9.79 -3.91
C CYS A 100 -6.53 -11.13 -4.20
N TRP A 101 -6.72 -11.68 -5.40
CA TRP A 101 -6.21 -13.00 -5.74
C TRP A 101 -4.67 -13.04 -5.68
N TYR A 102 -4.02 -11.92 -6.03
CA TYR A 102 -2.58 -11.71 -6.01
C TYR A 102 -2.01 -11.24 -4.67
N CYS A 103 -2.81 -11.17 -3.60
CA CYS A 103 -2.32 -10.67 -2.33
C CYS A 103 -1.18 -11.54 -1.78
N PHE A 104 -0.03 -10.94 -1.50
CA PHE A 104 1.11 -11.60 -0.87
C PHE A 104 0.76 -12.16 0.53
N VAL A 105 -0.18 -11.53 1.22
CA VAL A 105 -0.60 -11.96 2.56
C VAL A 105 -1.55 -13.16 2.46
N ASP A 106 -1.33 -14.16 3.33
CA ASP A 106 -2.25 -15.29 3.42
C ASP A 106 -3.61 -14.84 4.00
N TYR A 107 -4.73 -15.36 3.51
CA TYR A 107 -6.07 -14.97 3.95
C TYR A 107 -6.33 -15.32 5.42
N ASN A 108 -5.64 -16.34 5.95
CA ASN A 108 -5.66 -16.70 7.37
C ASN A 108 -4.94 -15.68 8.27
N LEU A 109 -4.21 -14.73 7.68
CA LEU A 109 -3.58 -13.60 8.37
C LEU A 109 -4.37 -12.30 8.15
N LEU A 110 -5.51 -12.36 7.44
CA LEU A 110 -6.34 -11.20 7.06
C LEU A 110 -7.76 -11.24 7.63
N ASP A 111 -8.08 -12.24 8.43
CA ASP A 111 -9.41 -12.49 8.99
C ASP A 111 -9.50 -12.24 10.51
N GLY A 112 -8.43 -11.69 11.10
CA GLY A 112 -8.29 -11.46 12.53
C GLY A 112 -8.28 -12.76 13.33
N ASN A 113 -7.58 -13.78 12.83
CA ASN A 113 -7.47 -15.06 13.50
C ASN A 113 -6.54 -14.98 14.73
N PRO A 114 -7.02 -15.23 15.95
CA PRO A 114 -6.23 -15.13 17.17
C PRO A 114 -5.11 -16.17 17.27
N ARG A 115 -5.09 -17.21 16.42
CA ARG A 115 -3.95 -18.15 16.34
C ARG A 115 -2.72 -17.53 15.68
N HIS A 116 -2.90 -16.49 14.87
CA HIS A 116 -1.85 -15.84 14.10
C HIS A 116 -1.80 -14.34 14.35
N SER A 117 -2.36 -13.88 15.48
CA SER A 117 -2.38 -12.46 15.79
C SER A 117 -2.50 -12.16 17.27
N ALA A 118 -2.01 -10.98 17.66
CA ALA A 118 -2.13 -10.46 19.02
C ALA A 118 -2.29 -8.93 18.99
N PHE A 119 -2.93 -8.39 20.02
CA PHE A 119 -3.09 -6.95 20.18
C PHE A 119 -1.79 -6.31 20.71
N LEU A 120 -1.27 -5.34 19.95
CA LEU A 120 -0.10 -4.56 20.33
C LEU A 120 -0.40 -3.06 20.19
N SER A 121 0.12 -2.28 21.13
CA SER A 121 0.15 -0.83 21.07
C SER A 121 1.29 -0.36 20.16
N ALA A 122 1.21 0.89 19.71
CA ALA A 122 2.30 1.51 18.99
C ALA A 122 3.60 1.55 19.82
N ASP A 123 3.51 1.78 21.13
CA ASP A 123 4.67 1.79 22.01
C ASP A 123 5.35 0.40 22.06
N GLU A 124 4.58 -0.67 22.24
CA GLU A 124 5.11 -2.05 22.21
C GLU A 124 5.79 -2.36 20.85
N LEU A 125 5.20 -1.95 19.72
CA LEU A 125 5.78 -2.17 18.40
C LEU A 125 7.11 -1.41 18.21
N ILE A 126 7.18 -0.15 18.65
CA ILE A 126 8.41 0.64 18.55
C ILE A 126 9.48 0.11 19.50
N ASP A 127 9.11 -0.37 20.68
CA ASP A 127 10.08 -0.99 21.61
C ASP A 127 10.66 -2.29 21.03
N LEU A 128 9.84 -3.12 20.37
CA LEU A 128 10.32 -4.30 19.64
C LEU A 128 11.30 -3.92 18.52
N TYR A 129 10.97 -2.90 17.72
CA TYR A 129 11.85 -2.40 16.66
C TYR A 129 13.19 -1.86 17.22
N LEU A 130 13.16 -1.13 18.34
CA LEU A 130 14.37 -0.60 18.96
C LEU A 130 15.23 -1.68 19.63
N ALA A 131 14.66 -2.82 19.99
CA ALA A 131 15.39 -3.94 20.56
C ALA A 131 16.17 -4.78 19.53
N GLU A 132 15.92 -4.58 18.24
CA GLU A 132 16.66 -5.27 17.17
C GLU A 132 18.13 -4.80 17.10
N ASP A 133 19.07 -5.68 16.75
CA ASP A 133 20.49 -5.32 16.63
C ASP A 133 20.75 -4.25 15.56
N LYS A 134 19.92 -4.25 14.52
CA LYS A 134 20.00 -3.31 13.41
C LYS A 134 18.62 -2.82 13.01
N GLN A 135 18.36 -1.56 13.31
CA GLN A 135 17.13 -0.88 12.91
C GLN A 135 17.14 -0.56 11.41
N CYS A 136 16.03 -0.87 10.74
CA CYS A 136 15.80 -0.42 9.38
C CYS A 136 15.49 1.08 9.35
N PRO A 137 15.94 1.84 8.36
CA PRO A 137 15.64 3.27 8.25
C PRO A 137 14.15 3.56 8.01
N ILE A 138 13.39 2.55 7.59
CA ILE A 138 11.96 2.65 7.27
C ILE A 138 11.17 1.73 8.21
N ILE A 139 10.08 2.25 8.77
CA ILE A 139 8.99 1.44 9.33
C ILE A 139 7.84 1.49 8.34
N ASP A 140 7.37 0.31 7.93
CA ASP A 140 6.29 0.13 6.98
C ASP A 140 5.06 -0.46 7.69
N LEU A 141 4.01 0.35 7.80
CA LEU A 141 2.70 -0.05 8.29
C LEU A 141 1.92 -0.65 7.11
N SER A 142 2.09 -1.95 6.92
CA SER A 142 1.59 -2.67 5.74
C SER A 142 0.65 -3.80 6.14
N GLY A 143 0.24 -4.53 5.10
CA GLY A 143 -0.54 -5.75 5.14
C GLY A 143 -1.89 -5.63 5.81
N GLY A 144 -2.73 -6.60 5.50
CA GLY A 144 -4.16 -6.42 5.61
C GLY A 144 -4.64 -5.13 4.96
N GLN A 145 -5.24 -4.25 5.76
CA GLN A 145 -5.56 -2.89 5.36
C GLN A 145 -5.38 -1.95 6.56
N PRO A 146 -4.28 -1.19 6.62
CA PRO A 146 -4.02 -0.22 7.70
C PRO A 146 -5.16 0.78 7.91
N ASP A 147 -5.83 1.24 6.85
CA ASP A 147 -6.93 2.20 6.96
C ASP A 147 -8.22 1.62 7.56
N LEU A 148 -8.30 0.31 7.85
CA LEU A 148 -9.39 -0.20 8.72
C LEU A 148 -9.25 0.31 10.17
N VAL A 149 -8.03 0.69 10.56
CA VAL A 149 -7.65 1.12 11.91
C VAL A 149 -6.71 2.33 11.84
N PRO A 150 -7.14 3.47 11.24
CA PRO A 150 -6.28 4.63 10.98
C PRO A 150 -5.70 5.25 12.26
N GLU A 151 -6.29 4.97 13.43
CA GLU A 151 -5.70 5.30 14.72
C GLU A 151 -4.28 4.75 14.90
N TRP A 152 -3.97 3.60 14.31
CA TRP A 152 -2.65 2.99 14.37
C TRP A 152 -1.55 3.89 13.86
N LEU A 153 -1.77 4.52 12.69
CA LEU A 153 -0.83 5.46 12.09
C LEU A 153 -0.56 6.64 13.02
N LEU A 154 -1.62 7.22 13.59
CA LEU A 154 -1.52 8.31 14.55
C LEU A 154 -0.69 7.90 15.78
N TRP A 155 -0.99 6.74 16.36
CA TRP A 155 -0.32 6.25 17.56
C TRP A 155 1.17 5.96 17.29
N VAL A 156 1.52 5.45 16.11
CA VAL A 156 2.93 5.25 15.71
C VAL A 156 3.64 6.60 15.54
N VAL A 157 3.02 7.57 14.86
CA VAL A 157 3.56 8.94 14.74
C VAL A 157 3.84 9.54 16.13
N ASP A 158 2.89 9.43 17.04
CA ASP A 158 3.03 9.97 18.39
C ASP A 158 4.08 9.19 19.21
N ALA A 159 4.18 7.87 19.04
CA ALA A 159 5.18 7.01 19.70
C ALA A 159 6.62 7.31 19.22
N LEU A 160 6.81 7.57 17.93
CA LEU A 160 8.10 7.96 17.34
C LEU A 160 8.54 9.33 17.84
N ARG A 161 7.62 10.31 17.87
CA ARG A 161 7.90 11.67 18.41
C ARG A 161 8.29 11.64 19.88
N ARG A 162 7.56 10.90 20.72
CA ARG A 162 7.88 10.78 22.16
C ARG A 162 9.28 10.22 22.42
N ARG A 163 9.82 9.43 21.47
CA ARG A 163 11.16 8.82 21.55
C ARG A 163 12.25 9.61 20.81
N GLY A 164 11.95 10.77 20.23
CA GLY A 164 12.93 11.57 19.48
C GLY A 164 13.39 10.91 18.17
N LEU A 165 12.50 10.12 17.54
CA LEU A 165 12.76 9.40 16.29
C LEU A 165 12.17 10.08 15.05
N GLU A 166 11.48 11.20 15.21
CA GLU A 166 10.72 11.92 14.18
C GLU A 166 11.55 12.45 13.01
N HIS A 167 12.88 12.45 13.15
CA HIS A 167 13.84 12.82 12.11
C HIS A 167 14.84 11.71 11.78
N LYS A 168 14.62 10.49 12.28
CA LYS A 168 15.57 9.36 12.16
C LYS A 168 14.97 8.13 11.48
N VAL A 169 13.65 8.02 11.49
CA VAL A 169 12.92 6.89 10.93
C VAL A 169 11.86 7.40 9.97
N TYR A 170 11.92 6.92 8.73
CA TYR A 170 10.90 7.18 7.74
C TYR A 170 9.72 6.22 7.93
N LEU A 171 8.54 6.77 8.11
CA LEU A 171 7.30 6.03 8.23
C LEU A 171 6.66 5.90 6.84
N TRP A 172 6.23 4.70 6.51
CA TRP A 172 5.51 4.39 5.29
C TRP A 172 4.22 3.67 5.66
N SER A 173 3.13 3.90 4.93
CA SER A 173 1.92 3.09 5.07
C SER A 173 1.20 2.84 3.76
N ASP A 174 0.62 1.65 3.67
CA ASP A 174 -0.15 1.20 2.51
C ASP A 174 -1.66 1.38 2.74
N ASP A 175 -2.38 1.69 1.66
CA ASP A 175 -3.84 1.75 1.64
C ASP A 175 -4.39 1.08 0.38
N ASN A 176 -5.51 0.37 0.50
CA ASN A 176 -6.23 -0.20 -0.62
C ASN A 176 -7.37 0.71 -1.14
N LEU A 177 -7.59 1.87 -0.51
CA LEU A 177 -8.57 2.88 -0.92
C LEU A 177 -10.04 2.41 -0.86
N SER A 178 -10.33 1.40 -0.01
CA SER A 178 -11.66 0.79 0.08
C SER A 178 -12.65 1.53 0.98
N ASN A 179 -12.19 2.44 1.83
CA ASN A 179 -13.04 3.23 2.74
C ASN A 179 -12.44 4.62 3.01
N ASP A 180 -13.11 5.38 3.88
CA ASP A 180 -12.78 6.73 4.33
C ASP A 180 -12.65 6.84 5.85
N TYR A 181 -12.31 5.73 6.52
CA TYR A 181 -12.21 5.69 7.98
C TYR A 181 -11.17 6.64 8.54
N LEU A 182 -10.12 6.99 7.78
CA LEU A 182 -9.17 8.02 8.20
C LEU A 182 -9.87 9.30 8.69
N TRP A 183 -10.93 9.74 8.01
CA TRP A 183 -11.66 10.96 8.37
C TRP A 183 -12.88 10.72 9.26
N GLU A 184 -13.41 9.50 9.29
CA GLU A 184 -14.49 9.16 10.22
C GLU A 184 -13.96 8.95 11.65
N ALA A 185 -12.75 8.40 11.76
CA ALA A 185 -12.16 7.98 13.02
C ALA A 185 -11.27 9.04 13.68
N LEU A 186 -10.60 9.89 12.88
CA LEU A 186 -9.68 10.91 13.37
C LEU A 186 -10.28 12.32 13.22
N ASN A 187 -10.07 13.14 14.24
CA ASN A 187 -10.47 14.55 14.20
C ASN A 187 -9.44 15.41 13.41
N PRO A 188 -9.78 16.66 13.06
CA PRO A 188 -8.89 17.52 12.26
C PRO A 188 -7.51 17.77 12.88
N ASP A 189 -7.39 17.86 14.21
CA ASP A 189 -6.10 18.08 14.86
C ASP A 189 -5.24 16.81 14.84
N GLU A 190 -5.84 15.63 14.98
CA GLU A 190 -5.16 14.34 14.81
C GLU A 190 -4.63 14.17 13.38
N LEU A 191 -5.46 14.47 12.38
CA LEU A 191 -5.04 14.47 10.97
C LEU A 191 -3.91 15.47 10.72
N ARG A 192 -3.98 16.66 11.30
CA ARG A 192 -2.90 17.66 11.21
C ARG A 192 -1.60 17.14 11.83
N ARG A 193 -1.66 16.39 12.94
CA ARG A 193 -0.46 15.80 13.56
C ARG A 193 0.23 14.80 12.64
N ILE A 194 -0.54 14.01 11.89
CA ILE A 194 -0.01 13.09 10.86
C ILE A 194 0.55 13.89 9.69
N ALA A 195 -0.23 14.83 9.14
CA ALA A 195 0.15 15.62 7.96
C ALA A 195 1.42 16.47 8.14
N THR A 196 1.71 16.86 9.38
CA THR A 196 2.91 17.63 9.74
C THR A 196 4.08 16.76 10.20
N TYR A 197 3.97 15.43 10.16
CA TYR A 197 5.10 14.55 10.46
C TYR A 197 6.07 14.52 9.27
N PRO A 198 7.33 14.98 9.46
CA PRO A 198 8.24 15.29 8.34
C PRO A 198 8.78 14.05 7.63
N MET A 199 8.77 12.90 8.29
CA MET A 199 9.34 11.64 7.79
C MET A 199 8.23 10.64 7.44
N TYR A 200 7.12 11.08 6.81
CA TYR A 200 6.00 10.19 6.49
C TYR A 200 5.58 10.29 5.03
N GLY A 201 5.42 9.13 4.40
CA GLY A 201 4.76 8.98 3.10
C GLY A 201 3.65 7.93 3.15
N ARG A 202 2.59 8.15 2.37
CA ARG A 202 1.48 7.20 2.24
C ARG A 202 1.32 6.78 0.79
N VAL A 203 1.03 5.51 0.55
CA VAL A 203 0.68 5.02 -0.79
C VAL A 203 -0.70 4.42 -0.82
N GLY A 204 -1.53 4.91 -1.73
CA GLY A 204 -2.81 4.28 -2.05
C GLY A 204 -2.70 3.44 -3.30
N CYS A 205 -3.23 2.22 -3.27
CA CYS A 205 -3.13 1.26 -4.35
C CYS A 205 -4.45 1.11 -5.09
N PHE A 206 -4.50 1.62 -6.32
CA PHE A 206 -5.58 1.35 -7.27
C PHE A 206 -5.53 -0.12 -7.69
N LYS A 207 -6.57 -0.88 -7.32
CA LYS A 207 -6.61 -2.34 -7.54
C LYS A 207 -7.06 -2.76 -8.95
N GLY A 208 -6.91 -1.87 -9.92
CA GLY A 208 -7.29 -2.06 -11.32
C GLY A 208 -7.15 -0.74 -12.07
N PHE A 209 -7.26 -0.79 -13.40
CA PHE A 209 -7.22 0.38 -14.28
C PHE A 209 -8.58 0.65 -14.96
N ASP A 210 -9.56 -0.21 -14.75
CA ASP A 210 -10.97 0.01 -15.05
C ASP A 210 -11.83 -0.73 -14.01
N ALA A 211 -13.16 -0.59 -14.11
CA ALA A 211 -14.09 -1.21 -13.15
C ALA A 211 -14.07 -2.75 -13.21
N ASP A 212 -13.88 -3.32 -14.40
CA ASP A 212 -13.87 -4.77 -14.63
C ASP A 212 -12.60 -5.39 -14.02
N SER A 213 -11.42 -4.88 -14.36
CA SER A 213 -10.15 -5.29 -13.79
C SER A 213 -10.14 -5.12 -12.27
N PHE A 214 -10.71 -4.02 -11.75
CA PHE A 214 -10.87 -3.84 -10.31
C PHE A 214 -11.70 -4.94 -9.66
N ALA A 215 -12.87 -5.26 -10.22
CA ALA A 215 -13.75 -6.30 -9.67
C ALA A 215 -13.12 -7.69 -9.78
N PHE A 216 -12.48 -8.00 -10.92
CA PHE A 216 -11.69 -9.22 -11.11
C PHE A 216 -10.60 -9.36 -10.05
N ASN A 217 -9.85 -8.29 -9.84
CA ASN A 217 -8.71 -8.27 -8.94
C ASN A 217 -9.09 -8.42 -7.47
N THR A 218 -10.18 -7.79 -7.04
CA THR A 218 -10.53 -7.64 -5.60
C THR A 218 -11.69 -8.52 -5.14
N ARG A 219 -12.53 -8.98 -6.08
CA ARG A 219 -13.88 -9.54 -5.86
C ARG A 219 -14.88 -8.55 -5.23
N ALA A 220 -14.57 -7.25 -5.23
CA ALA A 220 -15.47 -6.21 -4.75
C ALA A 220 -16.39 -5.71 -5.88
N ASN A 221 -17.48 -5.02 -5.50
CA ASN A 221 -18.41 -4.42 -6.45
C ASN A 221 -17.66 -3.40 -7.37
N PRO A 222 -17.77 -3.49 -8.70
CA PRO A 222 -17.11 -2.60 -9.66
C PRO A 222 -17.35 -1.10 -9.43
N GLU A 223 -18.47 -0.70 -8.81
CA GLU A 223 -18.76 0.70 -8.48
C GLU A 223 -17.73 1.31 -7.51
N LEU A 224 -17.10 0.48 -6.67
CA LEU A 224 -16.04 0.92 -5.74
C LEU A 224 -14.76 1.33 -6.47
N PHE A 225 -14.60 1.01 -7.75
CA PHE A 225 -13.48 1.51 -8.56
C PHE A 225 -13.46 3.05 -8.56
N ALA A 226 -14.62 3.69 -8.70
CA ALA A 226 -14.72 5.15 -8.69
C ALA A 226 -14.42 5.75 -7.31
N LYS A 227 -14.77 5.05 -6.22
CA LYS A 227 -14.47 5.49 -4.84
C LYS A 227 -12.96 5.62 -4.60
N GLN A 228 -12.12 4.78 -5.23
CA GLN A 228 -10.65 4.88 -5.07
C GLN A 228 -10.11 6.26 -5.45
N PHE A 229 -10.63 6.88 -6.52
CA PHE A 229 -10.21 8.23 -6.94
C PHE A 229 -10.68 9.30 -5.95
N GLN A 230 -11.90 9.16 -5.42
CA GLN A 230 -12.43 10.08 -4.41
C GLN A 230 -11.62 10.04 -3.10
N VAL A 231 -11.29 8.83 -2.64
CA VAL A 231 -10.45 8.63 -1.44
C VAL A 231 -9.06 9.20 -1.69
N MET A 232 -8.45 8.89 -2.84
CA MET A 232 -7.12 9.39 -3.18
C MET A 232 -7.08 10.93 -3.28
N ARG A 233 -8.08 11.56 -3.90
CA ARG A 233 -8.19 13.04 -3.93
C ARG A 233 -8.22 13.61 -2.52
N ARG A 234 -9.06 13.03 -1.66
CA ARG A 234 -9.21 13.49 -0.27
C ARG A 234 -7.90 13.29 0.51
N LEU A 235 -7.14 12.22 0.26
CA LEU A 235 -5.80 12.04 0.83
C LEU A 235 -4.86 13.17 0.38
N VAL A 236 -4.82 13.51 -0.90
CA VAL A 236 -3.99 14.62 -1.42
C VAL A 236 -4.39 15.96 -0.77
N GLU A 237 -5.69 16.21 -0.62
CA GLU A 237 -6.23 17.43 -0.02
C GLU A 237 -5.86 17.60 1.47
N THR A 238 -5.50 16.52 2.18
CA THR A 238 -5.08 16.60 3.59
C THR A 238 -3.69 17.22 3.78
N GLY A 239 -2.91 17.38 2.71
CA GLY A 239 -1.52 17.85 2.81
C GLY A 239 -0.49 16.74 3.06
N LEU A 240 -0.92 15.46 3.02
CA LEU A 240 -0.02 14.33 3.14
C LEU A 240 0.87 14.17 1.90
N ASP A 241 2.09 13.65 2.11
CA ASP A 241 2.95 13.21 1.02
C ASP A 241 2.44 11.86 0.48
N VAL A 242 1.61 11.95 -0.57
CA VAL A 242 0.85 10.80 -1.10
C VAL A 242 1.41 10.33 -2.43
N TYR A 243 1.42 9.00 -2.59
CA TYR A 243 1.83 8.28 -3.77
C TYR A 243 0.76 7.29 -4.22
N GLY A 244 0.86 6.84 -5.47
CA GLY A 244 -0.02 5.84 -6.05
C GLY A 244 0.72 4.55 -6.39
N TYR A 245 0.08 3.42 -6.14
CA TYR A 245 0.36 2.17 -6.85
C TYR A 245 -0.83 1.81 -7.73
N VAL A 246 -0.57 1.14 -8.85
CA VAL A 246 -1.64 0.58 -9.68
C VAL A 246 -1.36 -0.87 -10.04
N THR A 247 -2.36 -1.73 -9.88
CA THR A 247 -2.33 -3.11 -10.37
C THR A 247 -2.84 -3.14 -11.80
N LEU A 248 -2.02 -3.67 -12.72
CA LEU A 248 -2.30 -3.67 -14.16
C LEU A 248 -2.82 -5.02 -14.70
N THR A 249 -3.28 -5.91 -13.82
CA THR A 249 -3.86 -7.20 -14.19
C THR A 249 -5.33 -7.04 -14.56
N SER A 250 -5.76 -7.72 -15.64
CA SER A 250 -7.13 -7.80 -16.15
C SER A 250 -7.39 -9.20 -16.72
N ASP A 251 -8.63 -9.67 -16.71
CA ASP A 251 -9.09 -10.86 -17.45
C ASP A 251 -9.52 -10.52 -18.90
N ASN A 252 -9.52 -9.23 -19.24
CA ASN A 252 -9.92 -8.68 -20.53
C ASN A 252 -8.79 -7.83 -21.13
N ASP A 253 -8.30 -8.23 -22.30
CA ASP A 253 -7.24 -7.58 -23.08
C ASP A 253 -7.76 -6.64 -24.19
N GLN A 254 -9.07 -6.45 -24.29
CA GLN A 254 -9.64 -5.58 -25.30
C GLN A 254 -9.48 -4.10 -24.94
N TYR A 255 -9.04 -3.32 -25.93
CA TYR A 255 -8.95 -1.85 -25.85
C TYR A 255 -8.02 -1.33 -24.73
N ILE A 256 -6.98 -2.07 -24.36
CA ILE A 256 -6.02 -1.69 -23.30
C ILE A 256 -5.54 -0.24 -23.43
N PRO A 257 -5.05 0.25 -24.59
CA PRO A 257 -4.59 1.64 -24.70
C PRO A 257 -5.66 2.67 -24.34
N ARG A 258 -6.92 2.42 -24.70
CA ARG A 258 -8.04 3.32 -24.38
C ARG A 258 -8.33 3.30 -22.87
N LYS A 259 -8.44 2.11 -22.27
CA LYS A 259 -8.71 1.93 -20.84
C LYS A 259 -7.63 2.59 -19.97
N VAL A 260 -6.36 2.44 -20.36
CA VAL A 260 -5.23 3.11 -19.69
C VAL A 260 -5.28 4.62 -19.85
N ALA A 261 -5.58 5.13 -21.05
CA ALA A 261 -5.73 6.57 -21.26
C ALA A 261 -6.87 7.17 -20.42
N GLU A 262 -8.01 6.47 -20.32
CA GLU A 262 -9.13 6.84 -19.45
C GLU A 262 -8.71 6.85 -17.98
N PHE A 263 -8.02 5.81 -17.51
CA PHE A 263 -7.50 5.74 -16.14
C PHE A 263 -6.58 6.92 -15.81
N VAL A 264 -5.61 7.22 -16.68
CA VAL A 264 -4.68 8.34 -16.50
C VAL A 264 -5.40 9.68 -16.54
N SER A 265 -6.42 9.86 -17.39
CA SER A 265 -7.27 11.06 -17.36
C SER A 265 -7.95 11.21 -16.00
N ARG A 266 -8.55 10.14 -15.47
CA ARG A 266 -9.18 10.19 -14.14
C ARG A 266 -8.18 10.54 -13.03
N LEU A 267 -6.95 10.02 -13.08
CA LEU A 267 -5.91 10.44 -12.13
C LEU A 267 -5.62 11.95 -12.21
N GLN A 268 -5.55 12.53 -13.42
CA GLN A 268 -5.30 13.95 -13.59
C GLN A 268 -6.48 14.83 -13.19
N ASP A 269 -7.67 14.44 -13.61
CA ASP A 269 -8.89 15.25 -13.52
C ASP A 269 -9.54 15.13 -12.14
N GLU A 270 -9.54 13.93 -11.55
CA GLU A 270 -10.21 13.66 -10.28
C GLU A 270 -9.26 13.68 -9.07
N VAL A 271 -7.96 13.38 -9.24
CA VAL A 271 -7.01 13.39 -8.11
C VAL A 271 -6.13 14.63 -8.15
N HIS A 272 -5.22 14.73 -9.11
CA HIS A 272 -4.35 15.91 -9.29
C HIS A 272 -3.61 15.83 -10.64
N PRO A 273 -3.38 16.97 -11.36
CA PRO A 273 -2.73 16.95 -12.69
C PRO A 273 -1.37 16.25 -12.77
N ASN A 274 -0.60 16.30 -11.67
CA ASN A 274 0.71 15.64 -11.55
C ASN A 274 0.64 14.23 -10.93
N PHE A 275 -0.52 13.77 -10.48
CA PHE A 275 -0.64 12.49 -9.77
C PHE A 275 -0.22 11.26 -10.60
N PRO A 276 -0.40 11.21 -11.94
CA PRO A 276 0.15 10.11 -12.73
C PRO A 276 1.66 9.94 -12.57
N LEU A 277 2.41 11.04 -12.39
CA LEU A 277 3.86 11.02 -12.17
C LEU A 277 4.26 10.57 -10.76
N ARG A 278 3.28 10.43 -9.86
CA ARG A 278 3.43 9.83 -8.52
C ARG A 278 2.84 8.43 -8.40
N THR A 279 2.32 7.89 -9.50
CA THR A 279 1.68 6.58 -9.55
C THR A 279 2.59 5.58 -10.24
N ILE A 280 2.90 4.47 -9.56
CA ILE A 280 3.81 3.45 -10.06
C ILE A 280 3.05 2.15 -10.32
N PRO A 281 3.12 1.59 -11.55
CA PRO A 281 2.66 0.23 -11.81
C PRO A 281 3.41 -0.80 -10.97
N LEU A 282 2.66 -1.66 -10.27
CA LEU A 282 3.24 -2.78 -9.52
C LEU A 282 3.11 -4.08 -10.31
N PRO A 283 4.22 -4.76 -10.64
CA PRO A 283 4.14 -6.06 -11.27
C PRO A 283 3.60 -7.09 -10.29
N ILE A 284 2.62 -7.85 -10.74
CA ILE A 284 2.11 -9.00 -10.01
C ILE A 284 2.97 -10.20 -10.37
N ILE A 285 3.68 -10.70 -9.36
CA ILE A 285 4.46 -11.93 -9.42
C ILE A 285 3.81 -13.00 -8.55
N THR A 286 4.15 -14.26 -8.84
CA THR A 286 3.58 -15.41 -8.13
C THR A 286 4.36 -15.69 -6.84
N PHE A 287 3.64 -15.80 -5.73
CA PHE A 287 4.11 -16.21 -4.41
C PHE A 287 3.39 -17.47 -3.94
N THR A 288 3.91 -18.13 -2.90
CA THR A 288 3.35 -19.37 -2.36
C THR A 288 1.86 -19.25 -1.98
N PRO A 289 1.40 -18.19 -1.27
CA PRO A 289 -0.03 -17.99 -1.00
C PRO A 289 -0.89 -17.81 -2.26
N THR A 290 -0.33 -17.23 -3.32
CA THR A 290 -1.07 -16.93 -4.55
C THR A 290 -1.30 -18.17 -5.42
N LEU A 291 -0.39 -19.14 -5.41
CA LEU A 291 -0.49 -20.35 -6.24
C LEU A 291 -1.83 -21.08 -6.10
N SER A 292 -2.31 -21.22 -4.86
CA SER A 292 -3.58 -21.89 -4.56
C SER A 292 -4.84 -21.10 -4.98
N ARG A 293 -4.68 -19.82 -5.32
CA ARG A 293 -5.77 -18.90 -5.67
C ARG A 293 -5.88 -18.66 -7.17
N MET A 294 -4.79 -18.92 -7.89
CA MET A 294 -4.70 -18.69 -9.33
C MET A 294 -5.41 -19.80 -10.11
N GLY A 295 -6.03 -19.39 -11.21
CA GLY A 295 -6.67 -20.24 -12.20
C GLY A 295 -6.22 -19.76 -13.58
N GLU A 296 -6.81 -20.30 -14.65
CA GLU A 296 -6.40 -19.98 -16.03
C GLU A 296 -6.45 -18.48 -16.33
N ASP A 297 -7.55 -17.80 -15.96
CA ASP A 297 -7.71 -16.36 -16.17
C ASP A 297 -6.65 -15.55 -15.40
N HIS A 298 -6.30 -15.96 -14.18
CA HIS A 298 -5.26 -15.29 -13.39
C HIS A 298 -3.87 -15.45 -14.03
N HIS A 299 -3.56 -16.64 -14.57
CA HIS A 299 -2.31 -16.85 -15.31
C HIS A 299 -2.25 -16.01 -16.59
N ARG A 300 -3.35 -15.94 -17.34
CA ARG A 300 -3.46 -15.06 -18.51
C ARG A 300 -3.28 -13.59 -18.11
N SER A 301 -3.87 -13.19 -16.98
CA SER A 301 -3.78 -11.83 -16.47
C SER A 301 -2.36 -11.37 -16.15
N VAL A 302 -1.50 -12.30 -15.68
CA VAL A 302 -0.08 -12.05 -15.44
C VAL A 302 0.68 -11.78 -16.74
N LEU A 303 0.19 -12.23 -17.89
CA LEU A 303 0.75 -11.88 -19.20
C LEU A 303 0.20 -10.53 -19.70
N ILE A 304 -1.11 -10.32 -19.55
CA ILE A 304 -1.80 -9.08 -19.97
C ILE A 304 -1.16 -7.84 -19.32
N GLN A 305 -0.75 -7.91 -18.05
CA GLN A 305 -0.17 -6.75 -17.35
C GLN A 305 1.06 -6.14 -18.07
N GLN A 306 1.80 -6.92 -18.88
CA GLN A 306 2.93 -6.40 -19.65
C GLN A 306 2.46 -5.44 -20.75
N GLU A 307 1.39 -5.79 -21.45
CA GLU A 307 0.78 -4.93 -22.47
C GLU A 307 0.21 -3.66 -21.83
N VAL A 308 -0.46 -3.80 -20.68
CA VAL A 308 -1.00 -2.67 -19.93
C VAL A 308 0.13 -1.76 -19.42
N ALA A 309 1.25 -2.31 -18.95
CA ALA A 309 2.42 -1.54 -18.54
C ALA A 309 3.05 -0.76 -19.72
N ALA A 310 3.14 -1.37 -20.90
CA ALA A 310 3.61 -0.68 -22.10
C ALA A 310 2.66 0.46 -22.50
N ALA A 311 1.34 0.24 -22.42
CA ALA A 311 0.34 1.28 -22.67
C ALA A 311 0.42 2.43 -21.64
N TRP A 312 0.70 2.13 -20.37
CA TRP A 312 0.92 3.12 -19.32
C TRP A 312 2.10 4.03 -19.65
N GLU A 313 3.25 3.45 -20.00
CA GLU A 313 4.45 4.21 -20.37
C GLU A 313 4.24 5.08 -21.61
N ALA A 314 3.57 4.53 -22.64
CA ALA A 314 3.23 5.29 -23.85
C ALA A 314 2.32 6.48 -23.51
N GLU A 315 1.35 6.28 -22.61
CA GLU A 315 0.42 7.34 -22.23
C GLU A 315 1.08 8.43 -21.38
N LEU A 316 1.98 8.07 -20.45
CA LEU A 316 2.79 9.05 -19.73
C LEU A 316 3.70 9.83 -20.69
N ALA A 317 4.35 9.15 -21.65
CA ALA A 317 5.21 9.80 -22.64
C ALA A 317 4.44 10.77 -23.55
N ARG A 318 3.15 10.49 -23.83
CA ARG A 318 2.27 11.38 -24.58
C ARG A 318 1.88 12.64 -23.80
N ARG A 319 1.66 12.51 -22.48
CA ARG A 319 1.15 13.59 -21.62
C ARG A 319 2.23 14.48 -21.01
N PHE A 320 3.42 13.94 -20.77
CA PHE A 320 4.48 14.63 -20.04
C PHE A 320 5.80 14.66 -20.81
N THR A 321 6.48 15.81 -20.77
CA THR A 321 7.78 15.98 -21.41
C THR A 321 8.83 15.04 -20.79
N PRO A 322 9.85 14.61 -21.54
CA PRO A 322 10.96 13.82 -21.00
C PRO A 322 11.59 14.44 -19.75
N GLN A 323 11.77 15.76 -19.74
CA GLN A 323 12.34 16.50 -18.60
C GLN A 323 11.46 16.46 -17.36
N THR A 324 10.13 16.37 -17.55
CA THR A 324 9.21 16.22 -16.42
C THR A 324 9.25 14.80 -15.88
N ARG A 325 9.19 13.79 -16.77
CA ARG A 325 9.21 12.37 -16.38
C ARG A 325 10.53 11.91 -15.75
N SER A 326 11.64 12.61 -16.03
CA SER A 326 12.95 12.28 -15.45
C SER A 326 13.14 12.82 -14.02
N LYS A 327 12.19 13.61 -13.50
CA LYS A 327 12.30 14.12 -12.13
C LYS A 327 12.01 13.00 -11.12
N PRO A 328 12.58 13.08 -9.90
CA PRO A 328 12.25 12.13 -8.85
C PRO A 328 10.76 12.17 -8.50
N VAL A 329 10.17 11.01 -8.18
CA VAL A 329 8.73 10.86 -7.90
C VAL A 329 8.23 11.84 -6.83
N PHE A 330 9.01 12.07 -5.78
CA PHE A 330 8.65 12.99 -4.68
C PHE A 330 8.66 14.47 -5.08
N SER A 331 9.32 14.84 -6.18
CA SER A 331 9.48 16.24 -6.59
C SER A 331 8.24 16.83 -7.29
N HIS A 332 7.30 15.98 -7.70
CA HIS A 332 6.07 16.41 -8.33
C HIS A 332 5.10 16.97 -7.28
N SER A 333 5.05 18.29 -7.10
CA SER A 333 4.14 18.89 -6.10
C SER A 333 2.68 18.50 -6.35
N LEU A 334 2.01 18.12 -5.27
CA LEU A 334 0.56 17.91 -5.20
C LEU A 334 -0.16 19.04 -4.43
N HIS A 335 0.59 20.00 -3.89
CA HIS A 335 0.07 21.16 -3.19
C HIS A 335 0.19 22.38 -4.10
N LYS A 336 -0.86 23.20 -4.12
CA LYS A 336 -0.94 24.44 -4.91
C LYS A 336 -0.12 25.55 -4.29
#